data_AF-A0A820L913-F1
#
_entry.id   AF-A0A820L913-F1
#
_cell.length_a   1.000
_cell.length_b   1.000
_cell.length_c   1.000
_cell.angle_alpha   90.00
_cell.angle_beta   90.00
_cell.angle_gamma   90.00
#
_symmetry.space_group_name_H-M   'P 1'
#
loop_
_entity.id
_entity.type
_entity.pdbx_description
1 polymer ?
#
loop_
_entity_poly.entity_id
_entity_poly.type
_entity_poly.pdbx_seq_one_letter_code
_entity_poly.pdbx_strand_id
1 'polypeptide(L)'
;SLDFSENKRCLRYISAQRSELFRTFAQRLAYELGVNLDEDIRLWVVNTHKISNNTHHYHHSQPLLTSTLTYCNDYDKKVNDIFQYEILNRRVLAIYVEQKLFMNNIYQLLPFEIDNILIFVRFYNAQDESLLYIGHFLFSQKQSFQKCLNDIALRMKISICSSTTFIVHQSQPKHN
;
A
#
# COMPACT_ATOMS: atom_id res chain seq x y z
N SER A 1 17.96 -15.12 -16.94
CA SER A 1 16.79 -15.44 -16.09
C SER A 1 16.78 -14.45 -14.95
N LEU A 2 15.84 -13.51 -14.92
CA LEU A 2 15.63 -12.67 -13.75
C LEU A 2 14.79 -13.49 -12.78
N ASP A 3 15.46 -14.10 -11.79
CA ASP A 3 14.79 -14.77 -10.68
C ASP A 3 13.93 -13.75 -9.93
N PHE A 4 12.61 -13.86 -10.09
CA PHE A 4 11.61 -13.13 -9.29
C PHE A 4 11.45 -13.72 -7.88
N SER A 5 12.30 -14.68 -7.51
CA SER A 5 12.23 -15.43 -6.26
C SER A 5 12.89 -14.69 -5.09
N GLU A 6 12.42 -13.49 -4.73
CA GLU A 6 12.69 -12.91 -3.39
C GLU A 6 11.86 -11.66 -3.08
N ASN A 7 10.54 -11.74 -3.24
CA ASN A 7 9.63 -10.83 -2.52
C ASN A 7 8.98 -11.58 -1.36
N LYS A 8 9.80 -12.03 -0.40
CA LYS A 8 9.29 -12.51 0.89
C LYS A 8 8.73 -11.32 1.65
N ARG A 9 7.43 -11.04 1.47
CA ARG A 9 6.68 -10.12 2.34
C ARG A 9 6.80 -10.64 3.78
N CYS A 10 7.62 -9.96 4.57
CA CYS A 10 7.84 -10.33 5.96
C CYS A 10 6.88 -9.53 6.83
N LEU A 11 5.94 -10.21 7.47
CA LEU A 11 5.18 -9.60 8.56
C LEU A 11 6.08 -9.57 9.80
N ARG A 12 6.36 -8.37 10.30
CA ARG A 12 7.13 -8.18 11.53
C ARG A 12 6.27 -7.48 12.56
N TYR A 13 6.38 -7.92 13.81
CA TYR A 13 5.75 -7.28 14.96
C TYR A 13 6.81 -6.50 15.71
N ILE A 14 6.60 -5.19 15.83
CA ILE A 14 7.51 -4.29 16.54
C ILE A 14 6.72 -3.68 17.69
N SER A 15 7.25 -3.82 18.91
CA SER A 15 6.66 -3.19 20.08
C SER A 15 6.92 -1.69 20.06
N ALA A 16 5.88 -0.91 20.33
CA ALA A 16 5.88 0.55 20.42
C ALA A 16 5.32 0.98 21.77
N GLN A 17 5.95 1.93 22.46
CA GLN A 17 5.35 2.54 23.64
C GLN A 17 4.23 3.49 23.20
N ARG A 18 3.08 3.46 23.88
CA ARG A 18 1.92 4.30 23.51
C ARG A 18 2.26 5.80 23.48
N SER A 19 3.09 6.24 24.42
CA SER A 19 3.50 7.63 24.56
C SER A 19 4.69 8.03 23.68
N GLU A 20 5.32 7.08 22.97
CA GLU A 20 6.44 7.43 22.10
C GLU A 20 5.95 8.26 20.92
N LEU A 21 6.79 9.21 20.49
CA LEU A 21 6.54 9.97 19.28
C LEU A 21 6.72 9.05 18.07
N PHE A 22 5.89 9.24 17.05
CA PHE A 22 5.97 8.44 15.84
C PHE A 22 7.33 8.59 15.14
N ARG A 23 7.96 9.78 15.21
CA ARG A 23 9.35 9.99 14.75
C ARG A 23 10.33 9.02 15.39
N THR A 24 10.26 8.83 16.70
CA THR A 24 11.17 7.95 17.45
C THR A 24 10.97 6.49 17.05
N PHE A 25 9.71 6.08 16.87
CA PHE A 25 9.39 4.76 16.33
C PHE A 25 9.97 4.57 14.93
N ALA A 26 9.72 5.52 14.03
CA ALA A 26 10.15 5.46 12.62
C ALA A 26 11.68 5.40 12.48
N GLN A 27 12.41 6.18 13.28
CA GLN A 27 13.88 6.15 13.30
C GLN A 27 14.41 4.80 13.79
N ARG A 28 13.82 4.22 14.84
CA ARG A 28 14.21 2.89 15.32
C ARG A 28 13.93 1.81 14.28
N LEU A 29 12.78 1.87 13.60
CA LEU A 29 12.46 0.97 12.50
C LEU A 29 13.48 1.08 11.36
N ALA A 30 13.83 2.30 10.94
CA ALA A 30 14.83 2.53 9.90
C ALA A 30 16.20 1.94 10.30
N TYR A 31 16.62 2.17 11.55
CA TYR A 31 17.83 1.59 12.11
C TYR A 31 17.81 0.05 12.12
N GLU A 32 16.72 -0.57 12.57
CA GLU A 32 16.56 -2.04 12.56
C GLU A 32 16.58 -2.63 11.14
N LEU A 33 16.19 -1.85 10.13
CA LEU A 33 16.23 -2.23 8.72
C LEU A 33 17.57 -1.89 8.04
N GLY A 34 18.46 -1.13 8.70
CA GLY A 34 19.74 -0.70 8.14
C GLY A 34 19.60 0.29 6.98
N VAL A 35 18.63 1.19 7.05
CA VAL A 35 18.25 2.13 5.98
C VAL A 35 17.98 3.53 6.53
N ASN A 36 18.03 4.55 5.67
CA ASN A 36 17.70 5.91 6.05
C ASN A 36 16.17 6.16 5.98
N LEU A 37 15.62 6.75 7.04
CA LEU A 37 14.23 7.22 7.04
C LEU A 37 14.05 8.35 6.02
N ASP A 38 12.93 8.33 5.30
CA ASP A 38 12.54 9.27 4.24
C ASP A 38 13.40 9.26 2.95
N GLU A 39 14.65 8.78 3.00
CA GLU A 39 15.48 8.57 1.82
C GLU A 39 15.26 7.18 1.19
N ASP A 40 15.38 6.14 2.02
CA ASP A 40 15.37 4.73 1.59
C ASP A 40 14.05 4.04 1.90
N ILE A 41 13.32 4.52 2.91
CA ILE A 41 12.01 3.98 3.29
C ILE A 41 10.95 5.05 3.48
N ARG A 42 9.70 4.64 3.31
CA ARG A 42 8.51 5.41 3.69
C ARG A 42 7.51 4.57 4.44
N LEU A 43 6.81 5.21 5.37
CA LEU A 43 5.82 4.57 6.23
C LEU A 43 4.42 4.96 5.80
N TRP A 44 3.63 3.95 5.45
CA TRP A 44 2.24 4.08 5.05
C TRP A 44 1.37 3.39 6.09
N VAL A 45 0.53 4.15 6.80
CA VAL A 45 -0.39 3.56 7.78
C VAL A 45 -1.51 2.85 7.01
N VAL A 46 -1.79 1.61 7.42
CA VAL A 46 -2.84 0.78 6.84
C VAL A 46 -4.15 1.06 7.58
N ASN A 47 -5.08 1.70 6.89
CA ASN A 47 -6.41 2.00 7.41
C ASN A 47 -7.40 1.00 6.79
N THR A 48 -7.90 0.04 7.56
CA THR A 48 -9.01 -0.82 7.20
C THR A 48 -10.38 -0.20 7.52
N HIS A 49 -11.25 -0.16 6.52
CA HIS A 49 -12.64 0.28 6.64
C HIS A 49 -13.57 -0.93 6.50
N LYS A 50 -14.63 -0.99 7.30
CA LYS A 50 -15.71 -1.95 7.08
C LYS A 50 -16.55 -1.48 5.92
N ILE A 51 -16.73 -2.33 4.91
CA ILE A 51 -17.78 -2.13 3.92
C ILE A 51 -19.10 -2.57 4.58
N SER A 52 -19.94 -1.62 4.95
CA SER A 52 -21.32 -1.90 5.32
C SER A 52 -22.10 -2.20 4.04
N ASN A 53 -22.32 -3.48 3.72
CA ASN A 53 -23.27 -3.86 2.69
C ASN A 53 -24.69 -3.58 3.22
N ASN A 54 -25.31 -2.48 2.77
CA ASN A 54 -26.69 -2.10 3.09
C ASN A 54 -27.77 -3.02 2.49
N THR A 55 -27.43 -4.25 2.11
CA THR A 55 -28.40 -5.23 1.62
C THR A 55 -28.74 -6.20 2.75
N HIS A 56 -29.96 -6.08 3.27
CA HIS A 56 -30.57 -6.89 4.33
C HIS A 56 -30.70 -8.40 4.04
N HIS A 57 -29.93 -8.96 3.11
CA HIS A 57 -29.97 -10.37 2.80
C HIS A 57 -28.56 -10.94 2.84
N TYR A 58 -28.39 -11.89 3.78
CA TYR A 58 -27.33 -12.87 4.00
C TYR A 58 -26.64 -12.76 5.36
N HIS A 59 -27.21 -13.49 6.32
CA HIS A 59 -26.85 -13.55 7.74
C HIS A 59 -25.50 -14.23 8.08
N HIS A 60 -24.58 -14.44 7.13
CA HIS A 60 -23.34 -15.20 7.40
C HIS A 60 -22.05 -14.74 6.70
N SER A 61 -22.06 -13.70 5.87
CA SER A 61 -20.81 -13.22 5.27
C SER A 61 -20.10 -12.26 6.22
N GLN A 62 -18.85 -12.59 6.60
CA GLN A 62 -17.96 -11.67 7.30
C GLN A 62 -17.95 -10.30 6.58
N PRO A 63 -17.97 -9.17 7.31
CA PRO A 63 -17.92 -7.86 6.69
C PRO A 63 -16.68 -7.76 5.80
N LEU A 64 -16.89 -7.41 4.54
CA LEU A 64 -15.78 -7.15 3.61
C LEU A 64 -15.00 -5.95 4.15
N LEU A 65 -13.70 -6.16 4.40
CA LEU A 65 -12.79 -5.10 4.83
C LEU A 65 -12.04 -4.57 3.60
N THR A 66 -12.05 -3.26 3.39
CA THR A 66 -11.12 -2.60 2.45
C THR A 66 -10.01 -1.95 3.22
N SER A 67 -8.80 -1.91 2.65
CA SER A 67 -7.66 -1.22 3.25
C SER A 67 -7.20 -0.10 2.34
N THR A 68 -7.05 1.09 2.89
CA THR A 68 -6.42 2.24 2.25
C THR A 68 -5.07 2.51 2.93
N LEU A 69 -4.06 2.87 2.15
CA LEU A 69 -2.79 3.32 2.70
C LEU A 69 -2.78 4.84 2.75
N THR A 70 -2.45 5.38 3.92
CA THR A 70 -2.27 6.82 4.11
C THR A 70 -0.82 7.08 4.48
N TYR A 71 -0.17 7.99 3.74
CA TYR A 71 1.17 8.42 4.10
C TYR A 71 1.13 9.11 5.47
N CYS A 72 2.04 8.71 6.36
CA CYS A 72 2.10 9.28 7.70
C CYS A 72 3.27 10.25 7.81
N ASN A 73 2.97 11.55 7.70
CA ASN A 73 3.92 12.65 7.96
C ASN A 73 3.76 13.27 9.35
N ASP A 74 2.84 12.74 10.16
CA ASP A 74 2.53 13.21 11.51
C ASP A 74 3.58 12.72 12.53
N TYR A 75 4.86 12.97 12.26
CA TYR A 75 5.97 12.49 13.08
C TYR A 75 5.95 12.99 14.54
N ASP A 76 5.26 14.09 14.80
CA ASP A 76 5.17 14.71 16.12
C ASP A 76 3.96 14.20 16.92
N LYS A 77 3.09 13.36 16.34
CA LYS A 77 2.02 12.68 17.09
C LYS A 77 2.59 11.51 17.87
N LYS A 78 1.94 11.18 18.99
CA LYS A 78 2.24 9.94 19.71
C LYS A 78 1.73 8.77 18.89
N VAL A 79 2.41 7.62 18.96
CA VAL A 79 1.96 6.40 18.27
C VAL A 79 0.51 6.09 18.66
N ASN A 80 0.14 6.25 19.94
CA ASN A 80 -1.24 6.05 20.44
C ASN A 80 -2.32 6.82 19.67
N ASP A 81 -1.98 8.02 19.17
CA ASP A 81 -2.92 8.92 18.50
C ASP A 81 -3.09 8.58 17.01
N ILE A 82 -2.22 7.69 16.50
CA ILE A 82 -2.25 7.18 15.12
C ILE A 82 -2.96 5.82 15.05
N PHE A 83 -3.06 5.07 16.16
CA PHE A 83 -3.72 3.76 16.17
C PHE A 83 -5.18 3.85 15.76
N GLN A 84 -5.59 2.92 14.90
CA GLN A 84 -6.96 2.78 14.47
C GLN A 84 -7.63 1.49 14.96
N TYR A 85 -6.86 0.47 15.37
CA TYR A 85 -7.41 -0.85 15.67
C TYR A 85 -7.10 -1.34 17.06
N GLU A 86 -8.09 -2.04 17.62
CA GLU A 86 -7.95 -2.92 18.76
C GLU A 86 -8.23 -4.35 18.31
N ILE A 87 -7.23 -5.22 18.40
CA ILE A 87 -7.30 -6.64 18.07
C ILE A 87 -7.01 -7.41 19.36
N LEU A 88 -7.96 -8.22 19.84
CA LEU A 88 -7.79 -9.05 21.04
C LEU A 88 -7.31 -8.24 22.28
N ASN A 89 -7.95 -7.10 22.54
CA ASN A 89 -7.58 -6.14 23.61
C ASN A 89 -6.16 -5.55 23.48
N ARG A 90 -5.55 -5.63 22.30
CA ARG A 90 -4.28 -4.99 21.97
C ARG A 90 -4.50 -3.94 20.89
N ARG A 91 -3.99 -2.73 21.11
CA ARG A 91 -3.94 -1.72 20.04
C ARG A 91 -2.86 -2.10 19.05
N VAL A 92 -3.23 -2.27 17.77
CA VAL A 92 -2.32 -2.65 16.68
C VAL A 92 -2.35 -1.57 15.60
N LEU A 93 -1.18 -1.08 15.24
CA LEU A 93 -0.98 -0.15 14.13
C LEU A 93 -0.29 -0.93 13.02
N ALA A 94 -1.02 -1.16 11.93
CA ALA A 94 -0.46 -1.80 10.76
C ALA A 94 0.21 -0.73 9.88
N ILE A 95 1.47 -0.95 9.52
CA ILE A 95 2.25 -0.03 8.69
C ILE A 95 2.83 -0.83 7.52
N TYR A 96 2.60 -0.34 6.31
CA TYR A 96 3.31 -0.77 5.12
C TYR A 96 4.58 0.06 4.97
N VAL A 97 5.73 -0.62 4.95
CA VAL A 97 7.04 -0.01 4.73
C VAL A 97 7.37 -0.13 3.25
N GLU A 98 7.29 0.98 2.54
CA GLU A 98 7.81 1.07 1.18
C GLU A 98 9.32 1.27 1.26
N GLN A 99 10.09 0.41 0.60
CA GLN A 99 11.55 0.50 0.58
C GLN A 99 12.05 0.67 -0.85
N LYS A 100 13.08 1.50 -1.02
CA LYS A 100 13.81 1.68 -2.27
C LYS A 100 14.46 0.36 -2.68
N LEU A 101 14.31 -0.02 -3.95
CA LEU A 101 14.99 -1.19 -4.49
C LEU A 101 16.51 -0.93 -4.50
N PHE A 102 17.29 -1.94 -4.11
CA PHE A 102 18.76 -1.87 -4.09
C PHE A 102 19.37 -1.48 -5.45
N MET A 103 18.66 -1.77 -6.55
CA MET A 103 19.07 -1.43 -7.92
C MET A 103 18.86 0.05 -8.29
N ASN A 104 18.15 0.82 -7.46
CA ASN A 104 18.00 2.25 -7.69
C ASN A 104 19.30 2.98 -7.29
N ASN A 105 19.73 3.92 -8.13
CA ASN A 105 20.92 4.73 -7.88
C ASN A 105 20.88 5.34 -6.46
N ILE A 106 22.01 5.34 -5.74
CA ILE A 106 22.15 5.89 -4.38
C ILE A 106 21.60 7.33 -4.32
N TYR A 107 21.73 8.10 -5.39
CA TYR A 107 21.24 9.48 -5.49
C TYR A 107 19.73 9.63 -5.80
N GLN A 108 19.03 8.54 -6.10
CA GLN A 108 17.60 8.59 -6.42
C GLN A 108 16.77 8.44 -5.15
N LEU A 109 16.20 9.54 -4.65
CA LEU A 109 15.20 9.48 -3.60
C LEU A 109 13.96 8.71 -4.09
N LEU A 110 13.23 8.09 -3.15
CA LEU A 110 11.92 7.56 -3.49
C LEU A 110 11.07 8.74 -4.06
N PRO A 111 10.38 8.58 -5.22
CA PRO A 111 9.60 9.67 -5.85
C PRO A 111 8.34 10.01 -5.06
N PHE A 112 8.18 11.20 -4.47
CA PHE A 112 7.08 11.51 -3.54
C PHE A 112 6.36 12.82 -3.86
N GLU A 113 5.03 12.79 -3.81
CA GLU A 113 4.19 13.98 -3.59
C GLU A 113 3.10 13.60 -2.60
N ILE A 114 2.75 14.50 -1.68
CA ILE A 114 1.84 14.22 -0.56
C ILE A 114 0.43 13.84 -1.00
N ASP A 115 -0.02 14.36 -2.15
CA ASP A 115 -1.34 14.11 -2.72
C ASP A 115 -1.37 12.85 -3.61
N ASN A 116 -0.24 12.16 -3.77
CA ASN A 116 -0.18 10.95 -4.58
C ASN A 116 -0.80 9.77 -3.84
N ILE A 117 -1.54 8.97 -4.61
CA ILE A 117 -2.17 7.75 -4.16
C ILE A 117 -1.24 6.59 -4.50
N LEU A 118 -0.94 5.74 -3.52
CA LEU A 118 -0.22 4.49 -3.75
C LEU A 118 -1.19 3.40 -4.22
N ILE A 119 -1.05 2.96 -5.47
CA ILE A 119 -1.93 1.94 -6.07
C ILE A 119 -1.17 0.62 -6.17
N PHE A 120 -1.73 -0.44 -5.59
CA PHE A 120 -1.24 -1.81 -5.75
C PHE A 120 -1.87 -2.45 -6.97
N VAL A 121 -1.04 -2.94 -7.88
CA VAL A 121 -1.51 -3.54 -9.13
C VAL A 121 -1.33 -5.05 -9.07
N ARG A 122 -2.42 -5.76 -9.34
CA ARG A 122 -2.42 -7.20 -9.56
C ARG A 122 -2.94 -7.48 -10.96
N PHE A 123 -2.32 -8.43 -11.64
CA PHE A 123 -2.78 -8.94 -12.92
C PHE A 123 -3.40 -10.31 -12.73
N TYR A 124 -4.57 -10.48 -13.32
CA TYR A 124 -5.26 -11.76 -13.34
C TYR A 124 -4.92 -12.48 -14.64
N ASN A 125 -4.28 -13.63 -14.54
CA ASN A 125 -4.08 -14.52 -15.68
C ASN A 125 -5.25 -15.50 -15.74
N ALA A 126 -6.08 -15.35 -16.78
CA ALA A 126 -7.26 -16.20 -16.96
C ALA A 126 -6.92 -17.64 -17.38
N GLN A 127 -5.71 -17.89 -17.92
CA GLN A 127 -5.33 -19.23 -18.37
C GLN A 127 -5.02 -20.19 -17.22
N ASP A 128 -4.46 -19.67 -16.13
CA ASP A 128 -4.07 -20.44 -14.94
C ASP A 128 -4.81 -19.99 -13.67
N GLU A 129 -5.83 -19.14 -13.82
CA GLU A 129 -6.66 -18.56 -12.75
C GLU A 129 -5.83 -17.91 -11.62
N SER A 130 -4.66 -17.35 -11.96
CA SER A 130 -3.73 -16.80 -10.97
C SER A 130 -3.78 -15.27 -10.88
N LEU A 131 -3.45 -14.75 -9.68
CA LEU A 131 -3.25 -13.32 -9.43
C LEU A 131 -1.76 -13.03 -9.20
N LEU A 132 -1.15 -12.35 -10.16
CA LEU A 132 0.24 -11.91 -10.08
C LEU A 132 0.30 -10.48 -9.53
N TYR A 133 1.06 -10.26 -8.44
CA TYR A 133 1.36 -8.92 -7.96
C TYR A 133 2.47 -8.27 -8.81
N ILE A 134 2.17 -7.13 -9.43
CA ILE A 134 3.10 -6.43 -10.34
C ILE A 134 3.92 -5.35 -9.63
N GLY A 135 3.52 -5.02 -8.40
CA GLY A 135 4.11 -3.92 -7.64
C GLY A 135 3.08 -2.84 -7.36
N HIS A 136 3.60 -1.70 -6.95
CA HIS A 136 2.82 -0.50 -6.68
C HIS A 136 3.31 0.67 -7.54
N PHE A 137 2.42 1.64 -7.72
CA PHE A 137 2.67 2.86 -8.47
C PHE A 137 2.19 4.05 -7.66
N LEU A 138 2.93 5.16 -7.73
CA LEU A 138 2.49 6.43 -7.18
C LEU A 138 1.74 7.18 -8.27
N PHE A 139 0.45 7.40 -8.03
CA PHE A 139 -0.44 8.06 -8.95
C PHE A 139 -0.82 9.43 -8.42
N SER A 140 -0.50 10.47 -9.18
CA SER A 140 -0.98 11.82 -8.89
C SER A 140 -2.41 11.95 -9.40
N GLN A 141 -3.30 12.55 -8.59
CA GLN A 141 -4.67 12.84 -9.03
C GLN A 141 -4.74 13.74 -10.27
N LYS A 142 -3.65 14.46 -10.58
CA LYS A 142 -3.52 15.31 -11.78
C LYS A 142 -3.10 14.55 -13.04
N GLN A 143 -2.67 13.29 -12.92
CA GLN A 143 -2.26 12.48 -14.07
C GLN A 143 -3.47 11.82 -14.73
N SER A 144 -3.41 11.65 -16.05
CA SER A 144 -4.43 10.89 -16.77
C SER A 144 -4.32 9.40 -16.43
N PHE A 145 -5.46 8.74 -16.31
CA PHE A 145 -5.52 7.29 -16.11
C PHE A 145 -4.78 6.53 -17.22
N GLN A 146 -4.81 7.04 -18.46
CA GLN A 146 -4.09 6.47 -19.60
C GLN A 146 -2.58 6.37 -19.38
N LYS A 147 -1.97 7.35 -18.72
CA LYS A 147 -0.53 7.31 -18.39
C LYS A 147 -0.25 6.15 -17.43
N CYS A 148 -1.09 5.98 -16.40
CA CYS A 148 -0.97 4.87 -15.45
C CYS A 148 -1.06 3.50 -16.13
N LEU A 149 -2.00 3.34 -17.07
CA LEU A 149 -2.12 2.12 -17.86
C LEU A 149 -0.85 1.82 -18.67
N ASN A 150 -0.28 2.83 -19.32
CA ASN A 150 0.97 2.68 -20.08
C ASN A 150 2.13 2.27 -19.17
N ASP A 151 2.25 2.83 -17.96
CA ASP A 151 3.30 2.48 -17.00
C ASP A 151 3.15 1.02 -16.50
N ILE A 152 1.91 0.58 -16.25
CA ILE A 152 1.59 -0.80 -15.88
C ILE A 152 2.00 -1.74 -17.01
N ALA A 153 1.60 -1.44 -18.24
CA ALA A 153 1.90 -2.26 -19.40
C ALA A 153 3.40 -2.36 -19.69
N LEU A 154 4.12 -1.25 -19.56
CA LEU A 154 5.58 -1.22 -19.68
C LEU A 154 6.23 -2.15 -18.66
N ARG A 155 5.80 -2.09 -17.39
CA ARG A 155 6.35 -2.95 -16.32
C ARG A 155 6.01 -4.42 -16.53
N MET A 156 4.83 -4.70 -17.07
CA MET A 156 4.39 -6.04 -17.46
C MET A 156 5.01 -6.54 -18.77
N LYS A 157 5.68 -5.67 -19.53
CA LYS A 157 6.15 -5.92 -20.90
C LYS A 157 5.05 -6.40 -21.84
N ILE A 158 3.84 -5.84 -21.70
CA ILE A 158 2.70 -6.09 -22.59
C ILE A 158 2.45 -4.87 -23.48
N SER A 159 2.00 -5.11 -24.70
CA SER A 159 1.51 -4.03 -25.58
C SER A 159 0.02 -3.80 -25.29
N ILE A 160 -0.36 -2.58 -24.92
CA ILE A 160 -1.77 -2.17 -24.89
C ILE A 160 -2.15 -1.80 -26.32
N CYS A 161 -2.99 -2.61 -26.96
CA CYS A 161 -3.64 -2.22 -28.21
C CYS A 161 -4.87 -1.36 -27.90
N SER A 162 -5.33 -0.59 -28.89
CA SER A 162 -6.49 0.31 -28.79
C SER A 162 -7.81 -0.37 -28.41
N SER A 163 -7.88 -1.70 -28.47
CA SER A 163 -9.03 -2.52 -28.07
C SER A 163 -8.91 -3.16 -26.68
N THR A 164 -7.85 -2.85 -25.92
CA THR A 164 -7.65 -3.41 -24.57
C THR A 164 -8.73 -2.87 -23.63
N THR A 165 -9.65 -3.73 -23.20
CA THR A 165 -10.72 -3.36 -22.27
C THR A 165 -10.22 -3.48 -20.85
N PHE A 166 -10.14 -2.35 -20.15
CA PHE A 166 -9.85 -2.32 -18.72
C PHE A 166 -11.17 -2.34 -17.95
N ILE A 167 -11.40 -3.42 -17.19
CA ILE A 167 -12.50 -3.45 -16.22
C ILE A 167 -11.97 -2.83 -14.94
N VAL A 168 -12.23 -1.53 -14.77
CA VAL A 168 -11.89 -0.81 -13.53
C VAL A 168 -13.04 -1.05 -12.54
N HIS A 169 -12.79 -1.92 -11.56
CA HIS A 169 -13.69 -2.03 -10.41
C HIS A 169 -13.44 -0.85 -9.47
N GLN A 170 -14.18 0.24 -9.66
CA GLN A 170 -14.35 1.23 -8.61
C GLN A 170 -15.38 0.66 -7.64
N SER A 171 -14.95 0.28 -6.44
CA SER A 171 -15.87 0.09 -5.32
C SER A 171 -16.45 1.46 -4.97
N GLN A 172 -17.56 1.84 -5.63
CA GLN A 172 -18.26 3.08 -5.34
C GLN A 172 -18.80 3.02 -3.90
N PRO A 173 -18.64 4.09 -3.09
CA PRO A 173 -19.62 4.37 -2.07
C PRO A 173 -20.89 4.81 -2.81
N LYS A 174 -21.96 4.02 -2.71
CA LYS A 174 -23.26 4.49 -3.21
C LYS A 174 -23.69 5.67 -2.35
N HIS A 175 -23.78 6.85 -2.96
CA HIS A 175 -24.64 7.91 -2.47
C HIS A 175 -26.10 7.47 -2.66
N ASN A 176 -26.88 7.71 -1.60
CA ASN A 176 -28.32 7.49 -1.39
C ASN A 176 -28.70 6.11 -0.82
#